data_AF-A0A0S8IW06-F1
#
_entry.id   AF-A0A0S8IW06-F1
#
_cell.length_a   1.000
_cell.length_b   1.000
_cell.length_c   1.000
_cell.angle_alpha   90.00
_cell.angle_beta   90.00
_cell.angle_gamma   90.00
#
_symmetry.space_group_name_H-M   'P 1'
#
loop_
_entity.id
_entity.type
_entity.pdbx_description
1 polymer ?
#
loop_
_entity_poly.entity_id
_entity_poly.type
_entity_poly.pdbx_seq_one_letter_code
_entity_poly.pdbx_strand_id
1 'polypeptide(L)'
;MNHVVFCDFDGTVTAKDTIDAMYDAFGPEDWPAIATELYDQGLRSRQIIKTMLGKLHCTREQIVKLLQTLPIRDGFVEFHRFCRDNDYELILMSEGVGLSVETVLHERGIDDLRYFGNVLVRDDEGRWTTENPHLHPDCHDCGNCKSAHIIERKNRGDAVVYVGDGPTDRCPAQVADILFATNYL
;
A
#
# COMPACT_ATOMS: atom_id res chain seq x y z
N MET A 1 17.40 -21.30 2.40
CA MET A 1 17.14 -19.92 2.84
C MET A 1 16.76 -19.16 1.60
N ASN A 2 15.50 -18.76 1.48
CA ASN A 2 15.08 -17.93 0.34
C ASN A 2 15.32 -16.46 0.69
N HIS A 3 15.36 -15.61 -0.33
CA HIS A 3 15.43 -14.17 -0.16
C HIS A 3 14.10 -13.58 -0.60
N VAL A 4 13.44 -12.87 0.31
CA VAL A 4 12.15 -12.22 0.05
C VAL A 4 12.35 -10.73 0.14
N VAL A 5 11.89 -10.03 -0.88
CA VAL A 5 11.85 -8.57 -0.91
C VAL A 5 10.42 -8.15 -0.71
N PHE A 6 10.14 -7.53 0.43
CA PHE A 6 8.90 -6.83 0.65
C PHE A 6 9.08 -5.37 0.24
N CYS A 7 8.22 -4.90 -0.64
CA CYS A 7 8.28 -3.55 -1.18
C CYS A 7 6.95 -2.85 -0.90
N ASP A 8 7.00 -1.73 -0.20
CA ASP A 8 5.85 -0.83 -0.14
C ASP A 8 5.44 -0.37 -1.54
N PHE A 9 4.18 0.05 -1.70
CA PHE A 9 3.63 0.49 -2.97
C PHE A 9 3.57 2.01 -3.09
N ASP A 10 2.77 2.65 -2.26
CA ASP A 10 2.43 4.08 -2.35
C ASP A 10 3.60 4.94 -1.87
N GLY A 11 4.20 5.74 -2.77
CA GLY A 11 5.40 6.53 -2.43
C GLY A 11 6.71 5.76 -2.63
N THR A 12 6.66 4.43 -2.68
CA THR A 12 7.82 3.57 -2.98
C THR A 12 7.84 3.11 -4.46
N VAL A 13 6.88 2.28 -4.88
CA VAL A 13 6.73 1.84 -6.28
C VAL A 13 6.09 2.93 -7.13
N THR A 14 5.07 3.60 -6.61
CA THR A 14 4.53 4.80 -7.24
C THR A 14 5.26 6.03 -6.71
N ALA A 15 5.49 7.03 -7.57
CA ALA A 15 6.08 8.29 -7.12
C ALA A 15 5.09 9.17 -6.32
N LYS A 16 3.80 8.79 -6.32
CA LYS A 16 2.70 9.48 -5.64
C LYS A 16 1.84 8.46 -4.93
N ASP A 17 1.35 8.82 -3.75
CA ASP A 17 0.36 8.03 -3.03
C ASP A 17 -0.95 7.95 -3.83
N THR A 18 -1.44 6.73 -4.06
CA THR A 18 -2.63 6.49 -4.89
C THR A 18 -3.93 6.84 -4.16
N ILE A 19 -3.96 6.75 -2.83
CA ILE A 19 -5.09 7.15 -2.00
C ILE A 19 -5.20 8.68 -1.97
N ASP A 20 -4.08 9.39 -1.79
CA ASP A 20 -4.04 10.85 -1.86
C ASP A 20 -4.50 11.34 -3.24
N ALA A 21 -4.06 10.69 -4.32
CA ALA A 21 -4.51 11.01 -5.67
C ALA A 21 -6.05 10.85 -5.83
N MET A 22 -6.65 9.83 -5.20
CA MET A 22 -8.12 9.69 -5.20
C MET A 22 -8.80 10.81 -4.42
N TYR A 23 -8.24 11.25 -3.29
CA TYR A 23 -8.79 12.37 -2.53
C TYR A 23 -8.67 13.69 -3.28
N ASP A 24 -7.52 13.97 -3.90
CA ASP A 24 -7.32 15.16 -4.73
C ASP A 24 -8.34 15.26 -5.86
N ALA A 25 -8.70 14.12 -6.46
CA ALA A 25 -9.59 14.08 -7.61
C ALA A 25 -11.08 14.04 -7.24
N PHE A 26 -11.45 13.35 -6.16
CA PHE A 26 -12.84 12.97 -5.87
C PHE A 26 -13.27 13.18 -4.41
N GLY A 27 -12.36 13.62 -3.55
CA GLY A 27 -12.62 13.90 -2.14
C GLY A 27 -12.98 15.36 -1.85
N PRO A 28 -13.15 15.71 -0.57
CA PRO A 28 -13.28 17.09 -0.13
C PRO A 28 -12.05 17.93 -0.49
N GLU A 29 -12.24 19.22 -0.79
CA GLU A 29 -11.14 20.14 -1.14
C GLU A 29 -10.10 20.28 0.00
N ASP A 30 -10.54 20.17 1.25
CA ASP A 30 -9.73 20.27 2.47
C ASP A 30 -9.37 18.90 3.08
N TRP A 31 -9.37 17.83 2.27
CA TRP A 31 -9.10 16.48 2.76
C TRP A 31 -7.83 16.34 3.62
N PRO A 32 -6.70 17.06 3.39
CA PRO A 32 -5.51 16.92 4.23
C PRO A 32 -5.74 17.43 5.66
N ALA A 33 -6.53 18.49 5.81
CA ALA A 33 -6.91 19.03 7.11
C ALA A 33 -7.82 18.05 7.85
N ILE A 34 -8.79 17.45 7.16
CA ILE A 34 -9.66 16.41 7.72
C ILE A 34 -8.84 15.20 8.17
N ALA A 35 -7.90 14.71 7.36
CA ALA A 35 -7.05 13.59 7.71
C ALA A 35 -6.19 13.89 8.95
N THR A 36 -5.66 15.11 9.05
CA THR A 36 -4.92 15.59 10.23
C THR A 36 -5.80 15.61 11.47
N GLU A 37 -7.03 16.15 11.37
CA GLU A 37 -7.96 16.20 12.49
C GLU A 37 -8.32 14.79 12.99
N LEU A 38 -8.58 13.85 12.08
CA LEU A 38 -8.86 12.45 12.46
C LEU A 38 -7.66 11.83 13.18
N TYR A 39 -6.44 12.10 12.71
CA TYR A 39 -5.22 11.65 13.37
C TYR A 39 -5.08 12.22 14.79
N ASP A 40 -5.34 13.52 14.95
CA ASP A 40 -5.29 14.22 16.25
C ASP A 40 -6.37 13.72 17.22
N GLN A 41 -7.52 13.26 16.71
CA GLN A 41 -8.55 12.57 17.47
C GLN A 41 -8.15 11.14 17.90
N GLY A 42 -6.96 10.68 17.51
CA GLY A 42 -6.42 9.38 17.87
C GLY A 42 -6.72 8.26 16.86
N LEU A 43 -7.30 8.58 15.70
CA LEU A 43 -7.47 7.58 14.65
C LEU A 43 -6.12 7.25 14.00
N ARG A 44 -6.06 6.06 13.42
CA ARG A 44 -4.86 5.51 12.75
C ARG A 44 -5.17 5.09 11.33
N SER A 45 -4.14 4.66 10.57
CA SER A 45 -4.18 4.51 9.11
C SER A 45 -5.46 3.82 8.62
N ARG A 46 -5.81 2.66 9.17
CA ARG A 46 -7.02 1.91 8.82
C ARG A 46 -8.30 2.72 8.98
N GLN A 47 -8.45 3.39 10.11
CA GLN A 47 -9.66 4.14 10.45
C GLN A 47 -9.75 5.41 9.60
N ILE A 48 -8.62 6.09 9.39
CA ILE A 48 -8.54 7.28 8.54
C ILE A 48 -8.88 6.92 7.09
N ILE A 49 -8.21 5.92 6.50
CA ILE A 49 -8.48 5.46 5.13
C ILE A 49 -9.94 5.06 4.97
N LYS A 50 -10.48 4.24 5.88
CA LYS A 50 -11.89 3.82 5.85
C LYS A 50 -12.84 5.02 5.87
N THR A 51 -12.58 5.99 6.74
CA THR A 51 -13.43 7.18 6.91
C THR A 51 -13.35 8.11 5.70
N MET A 52 -12.14 8.33 5.18
CA MET A 52 -11.88 9.24 4.07
C MET A 52 -12.34 8.67 2.73
N LEU A 53 -12.24 7.36 2.51
CA LEU A 53 -12.84 6.70 1.35
C LEU A 53 -14.35 6.94 1.30
N GLY A 54 -15.04 6.91 2.44
CA GLY A 54 -16.48 7.19 2.52
C GLY A 54 -16.87 8.61 2.08
N LYS A 55 -15.91 9.53 1.96
CA LYS A 55 -16.10 10.91 1.49
C LYS A 55 -15.83 11.08 -0.02
N LEU A 56 -15.46 10.01 -0.73
CA LEU A 56 -15.22 10.08 -2.17
C LEU A 56 -16.52 10.09 -2.98
N HIS A 57 -16.60 11.00 -3.94
CA HIS A 57 -17.73 11.15 -4.86
C HIS A 57 -17.38 10.70 -6.29
N CYS A 58 -17.24 9.39 -6.48
CA CYS A 58 -16.87 8.80 -7.77
C CYS A 58 -17.37 7.35 -7.97
N THR A 59 -17.38 6.92 -9.23
CA THR A 59 -17.59 5.51 -9.62
C THR A 59 -16.27 4.73 -9.64
N ARG A 60 -16.36 3.39 -9.69
CA ARG A 60 -15.17 2.53 -9.76
C ARG A 60 -14.39 2.80 -11.04
N GLU A 61 -15.08 3.05 -12.14
CA GLU A 61 -14.50 3.32 -13.46
C GLU A 61 -13.72 4.64 -13.45
N GLN A 62 -14.19 5.65 -12.70
CA GLN A 62 -13.46 6.90 -12.53
C GLN A 62 -12.18 6.69 -11.71
N ILE A 63 -12.23 5.89 -10.64
CA ILE A 63 -11.04 5.51 -9.86
C ILE A 63 -10.03 4.78 -10.75
N VAL A 64 -10.47 3.77 -11.50
CA VAL A 64 -9.60 3.02 -12.41
C VAL A 64 -8.96 3.96 -13.44
N LYS A 65 -9.74 4.81 -14.11
CA LYS A 65 -9.20 5.77 -15.09
C LYS A 65 -8.16 6.71 -14.48
N LEU A 66 -8.36 7.18 -13.26
CA LEU A 66 -7.37 7.98 -12.56
C LEU A 66 -6.08 7.18 -12.32
N LEU A 67 -6.20 5.98 -11.74
CA LEU A 67 -5.06 5.11 -11.42
C LEU A 67 -4.21 4.76 -12.63
N GLN A 68 -4.84 4.54 -13.79
CA GLN A 68 -4.14 4.29 -15.06
C GLN A 68 -3.18 5.42 -15.45
N THR A 69 -3.43 6.66 -15.00
CA THR A 69 -2.57 7.82 -15.29
C THR A 69 -1.37 7.96 -14.35
N LEU A 70 -1.37 7.25 -13.21
CA LEU A 70 -0.34 7.43 -12.19
C LEU A 70 0.97 6.76 -12.61
N PRO A 71 2.12 7.46 -12.54
CA PRO A 71 3.42 6.90 -12.88
C PRO A 71 3.94 5.94 -11.80
N ILE A 72 4.65 4.90 -12.23
CA ILE A 72 5.57 4.15 -11.35
C ILE A 72 6.92 4.85 -11.32
N ARG A 73 7.69 4.60 -10.26
CA ARG A 73 9.04 5.13 -10.06
C ARG A 73 9.99 4.58 -11.10
N ASP A 74 10.82 5.46 -11.64
CA ASP A 74 11.90 5.08 -12.56
C ASP A 74 12.80 4.02 -11.92
N GLY A 75 13.14 2.98 -12.69
CA GLY A 75 13.95 1.86 -12.22
C GLY A 75 13.14 0.71 -11.60
N PHE A 76 11.84 0.86 -11.33
CA PHE A 76 11.06 -0.23 -10.71
C PHE A 76 10.94 -1.45 -11.63
N VAL A 77 10.79 -1.25 -12.94
CA VAL A 77 10.70 -2.36 -13.91
C VAL A 77 12.02 -3.13 -13.97
N GLU A 78 13.14 -2.41 -13.96
CA GLU A 78 14.49 -2.97 -13.89
C GLU A 78 14.71 -3.72 -12.58
N PHE A 79 14.22 -3.18 -11.46
CA PHE A 79 14.29 -3.81 -10.15
C PHE A 79 13.47 -5.10 -10.09
N HIS A 80 12.24 -5.09 -10.60
CA HIS A 80 11.41 -6.28 -10.70
C HIS A 80 12.12 -7.38 -11.52
N ARG A 81 12.65 -7.02 -12.69
CA ARG A 81 13.44 -7.95 -13.51
C ARG A 81 14.67 -8.47 -12.77
N PHE A 82 15.39 -7.61 -12.06
CA PHE A 82 16.55 -7.99 -11.26
C PHE A 82 16.17 -9.01 -10.17
N CYS A 83 15.07 -8.79 -9.43
CA CYS A 83 14.59 -9.75 -8.44
C CYS A 83 14.31 -11.11 -9.07
N ARG A 84 13.57 -11.13 -10.18
CA ARG A 84 13.23 -12.36 -10.91
C ARG A 84 14.48 -13.08 -11.41
N ASP A 85 15.42 -12.37 -12.02
CA ASP A 85 16.63 -12.96 -12.60
C ASP A 85 17.62 -13.50 -11.53
N ASN A 86 17.42 -13.15 -10.25
CA ASN A 86 18.23 -13.61 -9.11
C ASN A 86 17.43 -14.50 -8.12
N ASP A 87 16.26 -14.99 -8.51
CA ASP A 87 15.38 -15.82 -7.67
C ASP A 87 15.00 -15.15 -6.32
N TYR A 88 14.84 -13.83 -6.31
CA TYR A 88 14.30 -13.08 -5.18
C TYR A 88 12.78 -12.96 -5.31
N GLU A 89 12.06 -13.44 -4.30
CA GLU A 89 10.59 -13.32 -4.25
C GLU A 89 10.23 -11.87 -3.91
N LEU A 90 9.81 -11.09 -4.91
CA LEU A 90 9.33 -9.72 -4.73
C LEU A 90 7.82 -9.74 -4.42
N ILE A 91 7.44 -9.18 -3.27
CA ILE A 91 6.05 -9.06 -2.83
C ILE A 91 5.75 -7.60 -2.49
N LEU A 92 4.67 -7.08 -3.06
CA LEU A 92 4.23 -5.71 -2.80
C LEU A 92 3.32 -5.64 -1.58
N MET A 93 3.39 -4.56 -0.82
CA MET A 93 2.50 -4.30 0.31
C MET A 93 1.96 -2.88 0.26
N SER A 94 0.64 -2.73 0.13
CA SER A 94 -0.03 -1.42 0.21
C SER A 94 -0.88 -1.34 1.47
N GLU A 95 -0.81 -0.21 2.17
CA GLU A 95 -1.79 0.17 3.19
C GLU A 95 -3.08 0.75 2.56
N GLY A 96 -3.01 1.17 1.30
CA GLY A 96 -4.15 1.59 0.49
C GLY A 96 -4.99 0.40 0.02
N VAL A 97 -5.49 0.47 -1.21
CA VAL A 97 -6.38 -0.55 -1.79
C VAL A 97 -5.69 -1.33 -2.91
N GLY A 98 -5.91 -2.65 -2.95
CA GLY A 98 -5.33 -3.56 -3.94
C GLY A 98 -5.68 -3.18 -5.38
N LEU A 99 -6.85 -2.55 -5.60
CA LEU A 99 -7.23 -2.00 -6.90
C LEU A 99 -6.18 -1.02 -7.46
N SER A 100 -5.53 -0.23 -6.59
CA SER A 100 -4.44 0.66 -6.98
C SER A 100 -3.26 -0.11 -7.54
N VAL A 101 -2.82 -1.16 -6.82
CA VAL A 101 -1.69 -2.01 -7.20
C VAL A 101 -1.97 -2.67 -8.55
N GLU A 102 -3.12 -3.34 -8.67
CA GLU A 102 -3.53 -4.05 -9.89
C GLU A 102 -3.59 -3.10 -11.09
N THR A 103 -4.29 -1.98 -10.96
CA THR A 103 -4.54 -1.06 -12.08
C THR A 103 -3.25 -0.42 -12.55
N VAL A 104 -2.42 0.08 -11.63
CA VAL A 104 -1.18 0.78 -11.97
C VAL A 104 -0.18 -0.18 -12.63
N LEU A 105 -0.07 -1.42 -12.16
CA LEU A 105 0.90 -2.38 -12.71
C LEU A 105 0.45 -2.98 -14.04
N HIS A 106 -0.84 -3.28 -14.20
CA HIS A 106 -1.40 -3.82 -15.44
C HIS A 106 -1.15 -2.88 -16.63
N GLU A 107 -1.25 -1.56 -16.45
CA GLU A 107 -0.91 -0.58 -17.50
C GLU A 107 0.57 -0.63 -17.95
N ARG A 108 1.46 -1.27 -17.17
CA ARG A 108 2.85 -1.53 -17.54
C ARG A 108 3.11 -2.98 -17.98
N GLY A 109 2.07 -3.81 -18.08
CA GLY A 109 2.21 -5.23 -18.41
C GLY A 109 2.89 -6.04 -17.31
N ILE A 110 2.72 -5.63 -16.05
CA ILE A 110 3.23 -6.34 -14.87
C ILE A 110 2.03 -6.97 -14.15
N ASP A 111 1.74 -8.23 -14.46
CA ASP A 111 0.57 -8.96 -13.95
C ASP A 111 0.94 -10.15 -13.05
N ASP A 112 2.23 -10.40 -12.87
CA ASP A 112 2.80 -11.56 -12.17
C ASP A 112 3.24 -11.27 -10.73
N LEU A 113 3.18 -10.01 -10.30
CA LEU A 113 3.58 -9.63 -8.94
C LEU A 113 2.50 -9.95 -7.91
N ARG A 114 2.91 -10.68 -6.87
CA ARG A 114 2.09 -10.88 -5.68
C ARG A 114 2.04 -9.60 -4.86
N TYR A 115 0.86 -9.30 -4.30
CA TYR A 115 0.71 -8.19 -3.37
C TYR A 115 -0.19 -8.55 -2.17
N PHE A 116 -0.02 -7.79 -1.09
CA PHE A 116 -0.94 -7.71 0.04
C PHE A 116 -1.52 -6.30 0.10
N GLY A 117 -2.84 -6.18 0.17
CA GLY A 117 -3.52 -4.90 0.23
C GLY A 117 -4.97 -5.03 0.69
N ASN A 118 -5.64 -3.89 0.91
CA ASN A 118 -7.03 -3.87 1.32
C ASN A 118 -7.97 -3.95 0.12
N VAL A 119 -9.19 -4.45 0.32
CA VAL A 119 -10.17 -4.58 -0.76
C VAL A 119 -11.11 -3.38 -0.73
N LEU A 120 -11.18 -2.63 -1.84
CA LEU A 120 -12.13 -1.53 -2.01
C LEU A 120 -13.54 -2.09 -2.26
N VAL A 121 -14.47 -1.81 -1.34
CA VAL A 121 -15.86 -2.25 -1.41
C VAL A 121 -16.82 -1.08 -1.12
N ARG A 122 -18.13 -1.31 -1.23
CA ARG A 122 -19.15 -0.35 -0.78
C ARG A 122 -19.82 -0.84 0.50
N ASP A 123 -20.13 0.08 1.41
CA ASP A 123 -20.94 -0.21 2.59
C ASP A 123 -22.44 -0.31 2.24
N ASP A 124 -23.28 -0.62 3.24
CA ASP A 124 -24.73 -0.75 3.09
C ASP A 124 -25.43 0.55 2.63
N GLU A 125 -24.77 1.70 2.84
CA GLU A 125 -25.23 3.02 2.40
C GLU A 125 -24.68 3.40 1.01
N GLY A 126 -23.93 2.50 0.38
CA GLY A 126 -23.33 2.68 -0.94
C GLY A 126 -22.06 3.54 -0.94
N ARG A 127 -21.48 3.89 0.20
CA ARG A 127 -20.22 4.66 0.29
C ARG A 127 -19.01 3.74 0.14
N TRP A 128 -17.90 4.27 -0.38
CA TRP A 128 -16.65 3.51 -0.45
C TRP A 128 -16.10 3.22 0.96
N THR A 129 -15.59 2.02 1.16
CA THR A 129 -14.93 1.55 2.38
C THR A 129 -13.92 0.46 2.01
N THR A 130 -13.18 -0.05 3.00
CA THR A 130 -12.29 -1.19 2.83
C THR A 130 -12.74 -2.41 3.62
N GLU A 131 -12.51 -3.58 3.04
CA GLU A 131 -12.27 -4.81 3.80
C GLU A 131 -10.76 -5.03 3.97
N ASN A 132 -10.36 -5.52 5.13
CA ASN A 132 -8.96 -5.62 5.53
C ASN A 132 -8.62 -7.10 5.79
N PRO A 133 -8.33 -7.89 4.74
CA PRO A 133 -8.06 -9.34 4.88
C PRO A 133 -6.74 -9.65 5.61
N HIS A 134 -5.88 -8.65 5.79
CA HIS A 134 -4.56 -8.78 6.39
C HIS A 134 -4.43 -8.03 7.72
N LEU A 135 -5.55 -7.91 8.44
CA LEU A 135 -5.53 -7.45 9.83
C LEU A 135 -4.76 -8.43 10.71
N HIS A 136 -3.93 -7.88 11.58
CA HIS A 136 -3.34 -8.65 12.66
C HIS A 136 -4.12 -8.37 13.95
N PRO A 137 -4.52 -9.38 14.74
CA PRO A 137 -5.32 -9.19 15.96
C PRO A 137 -4.70 -8.21 16.96
N ASP A 138 -3.36 -8.23 17.06
CA ASP A 138 -2.60 -7.35 17.96
C ASP A 138 -2.18 -6.03 17.32
N CYS A 139 -2.57 -5.76 16.07
CA CYS A 139 -2.36 -4.49 15.40
C CYS A 139 -3.69 -3.74 15.29
N HIS A 140 -3.82 -2.66 16.05
CA HIS A 140 -5.05 -1.87 16.08
C HIS A 140 -5.05 -0.71 15.07
N ASP A 141 -3.92 -0.46 14.43
CA ASP A 141 -3.65 0.74 13.63
C ASP A 141 -3.82 0.48 12.13
N CYS A 142 -3.26 -0.61 11.63
CA CYS A 142 -3.08 -0.88 10.19
C CYS A 142 -4.24 -1.69 9.59
N GLY A 143 -4.50 -1.49 8.29
CA GLY A 143 -5.42 -2.32 7.51
C GLY A 143 -4.74 -3.58 6.98
N ASN A 144 -3.44 -3.47 6.68
CA ASN A 144 -2.57 -4.55 6.21
C ASN A 144 -1.29 -4.56 7.06
N CYS A 145 -1.22 -5.48 8.03
CA CYS A 145 -0.09 -5.49 8.97
C CYS A 145 1.21 -5.97 8.29
N LYS A 146 1.97 -5.04 7.71
CA LYS A 146 3.24 -5.30 6.99
C LYS A 146 4.26 -6.09 7.81
N SER A 147 4.39 -5.78 9.10
CA SER A 147 5.31 -6.50 9.99
C SER A 147 4.88 -7.95 10.23
N ALA A 148 3.58 -8.26 10.26
CA ALA A 148 3.09 -9.62 10.41
C ALA A 148 3.53 -10.50 9.23
N HIS A 149 3.42 -10.00 7.99
CA HIS A 149 3.89 -10.71 6.79
C HIS A 149 5.40 -10.96 6.84
N ILE A 150 6.19 -9.98 7.26
CA ILE A 150 7.65 -10.13 7.41
C ILE A 150 7.99 -11.19 8.46
N ILE A 151 7.38 -11.11 9.65
CA ILE A 151 7.61 -12.05 10.75
C ILE A 151 7.24 -13.47 10.31
N GLU A 152 6.13 -13.64 9.58
CA GLU A 152 5.74 -14.94 9.03
C GLU A 152 6.81 -15.53 8.12
N ARG A 153 7.38 -14.73 7.20
CA ARG A 153 8.47 -15.20 6.31
C ARG A 153 9.76 -15.51 7.09
N LYS A 154 10.12 -14.67 8.06
CA LYS A 154 11.30 -14.92 8.92
C LYS A 154 11.15 -16.21 9.73
N ASN A 155 9.96 -16.50 10.24
CA ASN A 155 9.68 -17.76 10.95
C ASN A 155 9.81 -19.00 10.05
N ARG A 156 9.72 -18.84 8.72
CA ARG A 156 9.98 -19.90 7.73
C ARG A 156 11.47 -20.04 7.38
N GLY A 157 12.33 -19.19 7.94
CA GLY A 157 13.78 -19.20 7.70
C GLY A 157 14.23 -18.43 6.46
N ASP A 158 13.40 -17.51 5.97
CA ASP A 158 13.76 -16.63 4.85
C ASP A 158 14.53 -15.40 5.34
N ALA A 159 15.46 -14.91 4.52
CA ALA A 159 16.09 -13.61 4.69
C ALA A 159 15.22 -12.53 4.06
N VAL A 160 14.89 -11.48 4.81
CA VAL A 160 13.91 -10.47 4.41
C VAL A 160 14.56 -9.10 4.19
N VAL A 161 14.40 -8.59 2.98
CA VAL A 161 14.66 -7.19 2.63
C VAL A 161 13.33 -6.43 2.66
N TYR A 162 13.34 -5.23 3.22
CA TYR A 162 12.21 -4.31 3.17
C TYR A 162 12.58 -3.01 2.44
N VAL A 163 11.72 -2.56 1.53
CA VAL A 163 11.83 -1.29 0.81
C VAL A 163 10.60 -0.44 1.13
N GLY A 164 10.80 0.79 1.58
CA GLY A 164 9.69 1.68 1.97
C GLY A 164 10.05 3.16 2.01
N ASP A 165 9.08 4.03 2.26
CA ASP A 165 9.25 5.48 2.20
C ASP A 165 8.68 6.25 3.42
N GLY A 166 7.66 5.73 4.10
CA GLY A 166 6.81 6.55 4.98
C GLY A 166 6.46 5.98 6.37
N PRO A 167 5.66 6.72 7.16
CA PRO A 167 5.40 6.39 8.56
C PRO A 167 4.78 5.00 8.83
N THR A 168 3.97 4.48 7.90
CA THR A 168 3.37 3.13 8.00
C THR A 168 4.43 2.02 7.98
N ASP A 169 5.65 2.36 7.58
CA ASP A 169 6.73 1.42 7.35
C ASP A 169 7.69 1.33 8.54
N ARG A 170 7.46 2.11 9.60
CA ARG A 170 8.28 2.07 10.82
C ARG A 170 8.29 0.69 11.48
N CYS A 171 7.15 0.01 11.51
CA CYS A 171 7.05 -1.34 12.08
C CYS A 171 7.79 -2.39 11.23
N PRO A 172 7.55 -2.51 9.90
CA PRO A 172 8.31 -3.46 9.08
C PRO A 172 9.81 -3.16 9.06
N ALA A 173 10.23 -1.88 9.10
CA ALA A 173 11.63 -1.47 9.17
C ALA A 173 12.38 -2.00 10.40
N GLN A 174 11.69 -2.20 11.53
CA GLN A 174 12.30 -2.72 12.76
C GLN A 174 12.52 -4.23 12.74
N VAL A 175 11.82 -4.97 11.87
CA VAL A 175 11.83 -6.45 11.87
C VAL A 175 12.52 -7.04 10.64
N ALA A 176 12.74 -6.26 9.59
CA ALA A 176 13.49 -6.67 8.40
C ALA A 176 14.98 -6.90 8.69
N ASP A 177 15.64 -7.73 7.87
CA ASP A 177 17.09 -7.98 7.99
C ASP A 177 17.90 -6.89 7.28
N ILE A 178 17.37 -6.38 6.16
CA ILE A 178 17.94 -5.27 5.39
C ILE A 178 16.83 -4.27 5.07
N LEU A 179 17.11 -2.98 5.24
CA LEU A 179 16.19 -1.88 4.98
C LEU A 179 16.71 -0.97 3.88
N PHE A 180 15.86 -0.66 2.90
CA PHE A 180 16.05 0.44 1.96
C PHE A 180 14.94 1.48 2.18
N ALA A 181 15.33 2.66 2.67
CA ALA A 181 14.44 3.81 2.80
C ALA A 181 14.59 4.72 1.57
N THR A 182 13.48 5.04 0.91
CA THR A 182 13.49 5.92 -0.27
C THR A 182 13.13 7.37 0.04
N ASN A 183 12.64 7.66 1.25
CA ASN A 183 12.24 9.00 1.70
C ASN A 183 12.42 9.21 3.22
N TYR A 184 11.35 9.52 3.96
CA TYR A 184 11.37 9.96 5.37
C TYR A 184 11.00 8.87 6.38
N LEU A 185 11.24 7.61 6.03
CA LEU A 185 11.07 6.43 6.88
C LEU A 185 11.87 6.54 8.19
#